data_AF-A0A7G8J492-F1
#
_entry.id   AF-A0A7G8J492-F1
#
_cell.length_a   1.000
_cell.length_b   1.000
_cell.length_c   1.000
_cell.angle_alpha   90.00
_cell.angle_beta   90.00
_cell.angle_gamma   90.00
#
_symmetry.space_group_name_H-M   'P 1'
#
loop_
_entity.id
_entity.type
_entity.pdbx_description
1 polymer ?
#
loop_
_entity_poly.entity_id
_entity_poly.type
_entity_poly.pdbx_seq_one_letter_code
_entity_poly.pdbx_strand_id
1 'polypeptide(L)' 'MQEWTDEFIINAQHELIGMVKDWKYDYGADEKACSAMLLWMVLKLNPEAKIDATMLQPFDHFPC' A
#
# COMPACT_ATOMS: atom_id res chain seq x y z
N MET A 1 10.61 8.63 19.56
CA MET A 1 9.41 8.10 18.90
C MET A 1 8.66 9.31 18.41
N GLN A 2 8.56 9.55 17.10
CA GLN A 2 7.70 10.64 16.60
C GLN A 2 6.26 10.33 17.02
N GLU A 3 5.54 11.34 17.53
CA GLU A 3 4.12 11.18 17.81
C GLU A 3 3.40 10.87 16.49
N TRP A 4 2.48 9.91 16.54
CA TRP A 4 1.61 9.58 15.41
C TRP A 4 0.54 10.66 15.26
N THR A 5 0.97 11.86 14.88
CA THR A 5 0.09 12.99 14.62
C THR A 5 -0.57 12.83 13.25
N ASP A 6 -1.73 13.45 13.06
CA ASP A 6 -2.42 13.42 11.76
C ASP A 6 -1.52 13.96 10.63
N GLU A 7 -0.70 14.97 10.92
CA GLU A 7 0.28 15.53 9.98
C GLU A 7 1.36 14.52 9.58
N PHE A 8 1.87 13.73 10.54
CA PHE A 8 2.81 12.65 10.26
C PHE A 8 2.17 11.57 9.38
N ILE A 9 0.93 11.19 9.67
CA ILE A 9 0.18 10.18 8.89
C ILE A 9 -0.03 10.67 7.45
N ILE A 10 -0.44 11.93 7.27
CA ILE A 10 -0.68 12.52 5.95
C ILE A 10 0.61 12.57 5.13
N ASN A 11 1.72 13.00 5.74
CA ASN A 11 3.01 13.04 5.05
C ASN A 11 3.50 11.65 4.66
N ALA A 12 3.42 10.67 5.57
CA ALA A 12 3.78 9.29 5.28
C ALA A 12 2.92 8.69 4.15
N GLN A 13 1.63 9.02 4.09
CA GLN A 13 0.75 8.60 2.99
C GLN A 13 1.15 9.22 1.66
N HIS A 14 1.47 10.53 1.63
CA HIS A 14 1.94 11.18 0.41
C HIS A 14 3.26 10.60 -0.10
N GLU A 15 4.23 10.35 0.79
CA GLU A 15 5.49 9.71 0.42
C GLU A 15 5.28 8.30 -0.14
N LEU A 16 4.42 7.51 0.49
CA LEU A 16 4.08 6.16 0.03
C LEU A 16 3.44 6.19 -1.36
N ILE A 17 2.49 7.11 -1.60
CA ILE A 17 1.83 7.28 -2.91
C ILE A 17 2.86 7.68 -3.98
N GLY A 18 3.79 8.58 -3.66
CA GLY A 18 4.87 8.97 -4.56
C GLY A 18 5.75 7.78 -4.92
N MET A 19 6.22 7.03 -3.92
CA MET A 19 7.06 5.85 -4.12
C MET A 19 6.39 4.79 -5.00
N VAL A 20 5.08 4.58 -4.82
CA VAL A 20 4.28 3.66 -5.64
C VAL A 20 4.16 4.14 -7.08
N LYS A 21 3.95 5.44 -7.30
CA LYS A 21 3.85 6.03 -8.64
C LYS A 21 5.17 5.91 -9.40
N ASP A 22 6.28 6.23 -8.75
CA ASP A 22 7.61 6.13 -9.34
C ASP A 22 7.92 4.67 -9.69
N TRP A 23 7.58 3.74 -8.79
CA TRP A 23 7.74 2.31 -9.05
C TRP A 23 6.85 1.80 -10.21
N LYS A 24 5.59 2.26 -10.31
CA LYS A 24 4.72 1.90 -11.44
C LYS A 24 5.25 2.45 -12.77
N TYR A 25 5.83 3.65 -12.75
CA TYR A 25 6.45 4.26 -13.92
C TYR A 25 7.71 3.49 -14.36
N ASP A 26 8.58 3.12 -13.42
CA ASP A 26 9.85 2.45 -13.68
C ASP A 26 9.70 0.99 -14.11
N TYR A 27 8.75 0.27 -13.50
CA TYR A 27 8.64 -1.19 -13.65
C TYR A 27 7.41 -1.65 -14.46
N GLY A 28 6.48 -0.75 -14.80
CA GLY A 28 5.26 -1.09 -15.53
C GLY A 28 4.41 -2.17 -14.86
N ALA A 29 4.57 -2.35 -13.55
CA ALA A 29 4.00 -3.48 -12.82
C ALA A 29 2.47 -3.40 -12.79
N ASP A 30 1.84 -4.56 -12.94
CA ASP A 30 0.40 -4.72 -12.74
C ASP A 30 0.01 -4.27 -11.31
N GLU A 31 -1.20 -3.72 -11.15
CA GLU A 31 -1.68 -3.18 -9.88
C GLU A 31 -1.62 -4.23 -8.76
N LYS A 32 -1.90 -5.49 -9.08
CA LYS A 32 -1.81 -6.62 -8.15
C LYS A 32 -0.37 -6.88 -7.69
N ALA A 33 0.61 -6.85 -8.60
CA ALA A 33 2.02 -6.96 -8.24
C ALA A 33 2.48 -5.80 -7.34
N CYS A 34 2.00 -4.59 -7.59
CA CYS A 34 2.27 -3.42 -6.74
C CYS A 34 1.66 -3.57 -5.34
N SER A 35 0.37 -3.92 -5.24
CA SER A 35 -0.30 -4.17 -3.96
C SER A 35 0.39 -5.28 -3.17
N ALA A 36 0.81 -6.36 -3.82
CA ALA A 36 1.53 -7.46 -3.17
C ALA A 36 2.88 -7.01 -2.60
N MET A 37 3.64 -6.19 -3.32
CA MET A 37 4.92 -5.64 -2.84
C MET A 37 4.72 -4.73 -1.62
N LEU A 38 3.70 -3.87 -1.64
CA LEU A 38 3.39 -3.00 -0.51
C LEU A 38 2.97 -3.81 0.72
N LEU A 39 2.12 -4.82 0.55
CA LEU A 39 1.78 -5.73 1.64
C LEU A 39 3.03 -6.42 2.20
N TRP A 40 3.93 -6.87 1.33
CA TRP A 40 5.18 -7.50 1.77
C TRP A 40 6.03 -6.53 2.59
N MET A 41 6.12 -5.26 2.20
CA MET A 41 6.83 -4.23 2.98
C MET A 41 6.16 -4.01 4.35
N VAL A 42 4.83 -3.95 4.41
CA VAL A 42 4.09 -3.82 5.68
C VAL A 42 4.39 -4.99 6.61
N LEU A 43 4.35 -6.23 6.10
CA LEU A 43 4.66 -7.43 6.89
C LEU A 43 6.13 -7.47 7.36
N LYS A 44 7.06 -6.90 6.59
CA LYS A 44 8.46 -6.77 7.00
C LYS A 44 8.65 -5.75 8.12
N LEU A 45 7.93 -4.64 8.07
CA LEU A 45 8.01 -3.56 9.06
C LEU A 45 7.25 -3.89 10.34
N ASN A 46 6.11 -4.56 10.22
CA ASN A 46 5.29 -5.01 11.34
C ASN A 46 4.84 -6.47 11.10
N PRO A 47 5.61 -7.46 11.58
CA PRO A 47 5.29 -8.87 11.40
C PRO A 47 3.96 -9.30 12.03
N GLU A 48 3.43 -8.55 12.99
CA GLU A 48 2.14 -8.81 13.63
C GLU A 48 0.98 -8.06 12.96
N ALA A 49 1.23 -7.33 11.87
CA ALA A 49 0.20 -6.64 11.12
C ALA A 49 -0.85 -7.62 10.63
N LYS A 50 -2.09 -7.45 11.09
CA LYS A 50 -3.25 -8.18 10.58
C LYS A 50 -3.72 -7.48 9.31
N ILE A 51 -3.30 -8.00 8.17
CA ILE A 51 -3.73 -7.49 6.87
C ILE A 51 -4.94 -8.29 6.41
N ASP A 52 -6.06 -7.60 6.16
CA ASP A 52 -7.24 -8.23 5.60
C ASP A 52 -6.99 -8.59 4.13
N ALA A 53 -6.91 -9.88 3.84
CA ALA A 53 -6.66 -10.40 2.50
C ALA A 53 -7.78 -10.06 1.52
N THR A 54 -8.97 -9.66 1.98
CA THR A 54 -10.04 -9.16 1.11
C THR A 54 -9.69 -7.84 0.43
N MET A 55 -8.73 -7.07 0.97
CA MET A 55 -8.21 -5.85 0.35
C MET A 55 -7.44 -6.10 -0.95
N LEU A 56 -7.11 -7.36 -1.26
CA LEU A 56 -6.44 -7.78 -2.49
C LEU A 56 -7.39 -8.36 -3.54
N GLN A 57 -8.70 -8.41 -3.26
CA GLN A 57 -9.67 -8.86 -4.25
C GLN A 57 -9.82 -7.79 -5.34
N PRO A 58 -9.91 -8.17 -6.62
CA PRO A 58 -10.31 -7.24 -7.68
C PRO A 58 -11.65 -6.61 -7.29
N PHE A 59 -11.85 -5.32 -7.59
CA PHE A 59 -13.14 -4.62 -7.41
C PHE A 59 -14.25 -5.15 -8.35
N ASP A 60 -14.32 -6.45 -8.61
CA ASP A 60 -15.25 -7.10 -9.54
C ASP A 60 -16.65 -7.29 -8.94
N HIS A 61 -17.10 -6.39 -8.07
CA HIS A 61 -18.49 -6.37 -7.60
C HIS A 61 -19.09 -4.96 -7.71
N PHE A 62 -19.19 -4.48 -8.94
CA PHE A 62 -20.32 -3.62 -9.32
C PHE A 62 -21.34 -4.51 -10.04
N PRO A 63 -22.55 -4.74 -9.49
CA PRO A 63 -23.63 -5.32 -10.27
C PRO A 63 -23.99 -4.32 -11.39
N CYS A 64 -24.20 -4.86 -12.60
CA CYS A 64 -24.60 -4.13 -13.80
C CYS A 64 -25.81 -3.21 -13.59
#